data_AF-A0A497B367-F1
#
_entry.id   AF-A0A497B367-F1
#
_cell.length_a   1.000
_cell.length_b   1.000
_cell.length_c   1.000
_cell.angle_alpha   90.00
_cell.angle_beta   90.00
_cell.angle_gamma   90.00
#
_symmetry.space_group_name_H-M   'P 1'
#
loop_
_entity.id
_entity.type
_entity.pdbx_description
1 polymer ?
#
loop_
_entity_poly.entity_id
_entity_poly.type
_entity_poly.pdbx_seq_one_letter_code
_entity_poly.pdbx_strand_id
1 'polypeptide(L)'
;MTAEVKRISVIFPVRVLEDLRRLVPPKERSKFIAEATERELKRLRLEKALRESAGAWSDEDHPDLMTVEDVNRYIRRLRETSMPRTWDEIIAEAEQNG
;
A
#
# COMPACT_ATOMS: atom_id res chain seq x y z
N MET A 1 -1.33 -14.90 -15.25
CA MET A 1 -2.50 -14.18 -15.80
C MET A 1 -1.99 -12.95 -16.52
N THR A 2 -2.18 -12.83 -17.83
CA THR A 2 -1.83 -11.60 -18.57
C THR A 2 -2.86 -10.53 -18.25
N ALA A 3 -2.44 -9.42 -17.64
CA ALA A 3 -3.31 -8.29 -17.36
C ALA A 3 -3.87 -7.70 -18.67
N GLU A 4 -5.12 -7.27 -18.65
CA GLU A 4 -5.74 -6.57 -19.79
C GLU A 4 -5.02 -5.23 -20.03
N VAL A 5 -4.54 -5.01 -21.25
CA VAL A 5 -3.77 -3.80 -21.60
C VAL A 5 -4.57 -2.92 -22.56
N LYS A 6 -4.70 -1.63 -22.24
CA LYS A 6 -5.33 -0.63 -23.09
C LYS A 6 -4.30 0.39 -23.58
N ARG A 7 -4.27 0.66 -24.89
CA ARG A 7 -3.40 1.68 -25.47
C ARG A 7 -4.00 3.08 -25.31
N ILE A 8 -3.16 4.03 -24.93
CA ILE A 8 -3.49 5.46 -24.84
C ILE A 8 -2.43 6.30 -25.57
N SER A 9 -2.78 7.52 -25.96
CA SER A 9 -1.82 8.52 -26.46
C SER A 9 -1.39 9.43 -25.31
N VAL A 10 -0.09 9.63 -25.13
CA VAL A 10 0.48 10.48 -24.07
C VAL A 10 1.52 11.41 -24.69
N ILE A 11 1.45 12.70 -24.34
CA ILE A 11 2.41 13.71 -24.79
C ILE A 11 3.55 13.78 -23.79
N PHE A 12 4.79 13.72 -24.28
CA PHE A 12 6.00 13.84 -23.46
C PHE A 12 6.76 15.11 -23.81
N PRO A 13 7.35 15.81 -22.81
CA PRO A 13 8.38 16.79 -23.08
C PRO A 13 9.55 16.14 -23.85
N VAL A 14 10.04 16.82 -24.89
CA VAL A 14 11.07 16.28 -25.79
C VAL A 14 12.28 15.76 -25.02
N ARG A 15 12.82 16.58 -24.11
CA ARG A 15 13.97 16.23 -23.27
C ARG A 15 13.77 14.94 -22.47
N VAL A 16 12.60 14.76 -21.88
CA VAL A 16 12.28 13.56 -21.08
C VAL A 16 12.19 12.32 -21.96
N LEU A 17 11.60 12.46 -23.15
CA LEU A 17 11.52 11.37 -24.11
C LEU A 17 12.90 10.97 -24.65
N GLU A 18 13.79 11.94 -24.86
CA GLU A 18 15.18 11.69 -25.26
C GLU A 18 15.96 10.96 -24.17
N ASP A 19 15.84 11.39 -22.91
CA ASP A 19 16.47 10.68 -21.79
C ASP A 19 15.92 9.26 -21.66
N LEU A 20 14.61 9.07 -21.78
CA LEU A 20 14.01 7.73 -21.80
C LEU A 20 14.57 6.88 -22.94
N ARG A 21 14.74 7.45 -24.14
CA ARG A 21 15.28 6.73 -25.30
C ARG A 21 16.74 6.36 -25.13
N ARG A 22 17.54 7.21 -24.48
CA ARG A 22 18.96 7.03 -24.22
C ARG A 22 19.23 6.03 -23.11
N LEU A 23 18.41 6.05 -22.05
CA LEU A 23 18.64 5.27 -20.83
C LEU A 23 17.90 3.94 -20.80
N VAL A 24 16.77 3.80 -21.51
CA VAL A 24 15.92 2.61 -21.46
C VAL A 24 15.85 1.90 -22.83
N PRO A 25 16.11 0.58 -22.89
CA PRO A 25 16.03 -0.20 -24.12
C PRO A 25 14.65 -0.11 -24.80
N PRO A 26 14.57 -0.11 -26.15
CA PRO A 26 13.31 0.06 -26.88
C PRO A 26 12.16 -0.83 -26.44
N LYS A 27 12.43 -2.10 -26.09
CA LYS A 27 11.42 -3.08 -25.69
C LYS A 27 10.94 -2.94 -24.23
N GLU A 28 11.65 -2.14 -23.42
CA GLU A 28 11.37 -1.99 -21.99
C GLU A 28 10.69 -0.66 -21.65
N ARG A 29 10.68 0.31 -22.57
CA ARG A 29 10.14 1.66 -22.32
C ARG A 29 8.69 1.66 -21.86
N SER A 30 7.84 0.82 -22.47
CA SER A 30 6.43 0.72 -22.05
C SER A 30 6.31 0.16 -20.63
N LYS A 31 7.13 -0.82 -20.27
CA LYS A 31 7.17 -1.40 -18.92
C LYS A 31 7.67 -0.36 -17.92
N PHE A 32 8.76 0.34 -18.25
CA PHE A 32 9.30 1.41 -17.42
C PHE A 32 8.29 2.52 -17.13
N ILE A 33 7.55 2.98 -18.16
CA ILE A 33 6.50 4.00 -17.99
C ILE A 33 5.37 3.47 -17.11
N ALA A 34 4.92 2.23 -17.33
CA ALA A 34 3.87 1.62 -16.52
C ALA A 34 4.28 1.50 -15.05
N GLU A 35 5.47 0.96 -14.76
CA GLU A 35 5.98 0.82 -13.39
C GLU A 35 6.20 2.17 -12.69
N ALA A 36 6.69 3.17 -13.42
CA ALA A 36 6.81 4.53 -12.89
C ALA A 36 5.45 5.14 -12.55
N THR A 37 4.45 4.91 -13.42
CA THR A 37 3.07 5.36 -13.20
C THR A 37 2.44 4.65 -12.02
N GLU A 38 2.58 3.33 -11.90
CA GLU A 38 2.06 2.56 -10.77
C GLU A 38 2.65 3.02 -9.44
N ARG A 39 3.96 3.27 -9.39
CA ARG A 39 4.62 3.78 -8.19
C ARG A 39 4.06 5.14 -7.78
N GLU A 40 3.89 6.06 -8.72
CA GLU A 40 3.35 7.39 -8.40
C GLU A 40 1.87 7.33 -8.00
N LEU A 41 1.08 6.47 -8.65
CA LEU A 41 -0.31 6.24 -8.25
C LEU A 41 -0.42 5.66 -6.84
N LYS A 42 0.46 4.74 -6.44
CA LYS A 42 0.51 4.22 -5.06
C LYS A 42 0.80 5.34 -4.07
N ARG A 43 1.77 6.21 -4.37
CA ARG A 43 2.08 7.39 -3.55
C ARG A 43 0.87 8.31 -3.40
N LEU A 44 0.20 8.65 -4.51
CA LEU A 44 -0.98 9.53 -4.48
C LEU A 44 -2.14 8.93 -3.67
N ARG A 45 -2.37 7.61 -3.79
CA ARG A 45 -3.39 6.91 -2.98
C ARG A 45 -3.05 6.96 -1.49
N LEU A 46 -1.80 6.74 -1.12
CA LEU A 46 -1.36 6.85 0.27
C LEU A 46 -1.53 8.27 0.80
N GLU A 47 -1.11 9.28 0.04
CA GLU A 47 -1.26 10.69 0.43
C GLU A 47 -2.73 11.06 0.63
N LYS A 48 -3.61 10.56 -0.25
CA LYS A 48 -5.05 10.72 -0.10
C LYS A 48 -5.56 10.05 1.18
N ALA A 49 -5.19 8.79 1.41
CA ALA A 49 -5.61 8.05 2.60
C ALA A 49 -5.16 8.75 3.89
N LEU A 50 -3.91 9.22 3.96
CA LEU A 50 -3.40 9.96 5.12
C LEU A 50 -4.17 11.26 5.40
N ARG A 51 -4.58 11.98 4.34
CA ARG A 51 -5.43 13.16 4.50
C ARG A 51 -6.83 12.82 4.98
N GLU A 52 -7.44 11.77 4.41
CA GLU A 52 -8.79 11.35 4.76
C GLU A 52 -8.86 10.74 6.17
N SER A 53 -7.78 10.10 6.62
CA SER A 53 -7.66 9.53 7.98
C SER A 53 -7.07 10.51 9.00
N ALA A 54 -6.80 11.76 8.62
CA ALA A 54 -6.26 12.74 9.56
C ALA A 54 -7.29 12.99 10.68
N GLY A 55 -6.87 12.79 11.93
CA GLY A 55 -7.77 12.87 13.09
C GLY A 55 -8.64 11.63 13.30
N ALA A 56 -8.48 10.57 12.50
CA ALA A 56 -9.13 9.27 12.77
C ALA A 56 -8.57 8.54 13.99
N TRP A 57 -7.49 9.08 14.59
CA TRP A 57 -6.88 8.58 15.80
C TRP A 57 -6.65 9.76 16.76
N SER A 58 -7.26 9.71 17.94
CA SER A 58 -7.06 10.68 19.02
C SER A 58 -6.87 9.96 20.35
N ASP A 59 -6.24 10.63 21.32
CA ASP A 59 -6.08 10.10 22.68
C ASP A 59 -7.44 9.96 23.39
N GLU A 60 -8.42 10.80 23.04
CA GLU A 60 -9.79 10.74 23.56
C GLU A 60 -10.52 9.46 23.09
N ASP A 61 -10.25 9.02 21.86
CA ASP A 61 -10.84 7.79 21.29
C ASP A 61 -10.13 6.52 21.76
N HIS A 62 -8.88 6.63 22.21
CA HIS A 62 -8.02 5.51 22.62
C HIS A 62 -7.33 5.74 23.98
N PRO A 63 -8.08 5.89 25.09
CA PRO A 63 -7.52 6.11 26.41
C PRO A 63 -6.68 4.91 26.90
N ASP A 64 -6.93 3.72 26.37
CA ASP A 64 -6.20 2.49 26.64
C ASP A 64 -4.82 2.42 25.96
N LEU A 65 -4.46 3.43 25.17
CA LEU A 65 -3.18 3.52 24.46
C LEU A 65 -2.39 4.80 24.79
N MET A 66 -2.83 5.58 25.78
CA MET A 66 -2.23 6.88 26.14
C MET A 66 -0.84 6.79 26.77
N THR A 67 -0.58 5.78 27.59
CA THR A 67 0.70 5.60 28.27
C THR A 67 1.33 4.26 27.93
N VAL A 68 2.63 4.13 28.15
CA VAL A 68 3.34 2.84 27.99
C VAL A 68 2.68 1.73 28.83
N GLU A 69 2.19 2.07 30.03
CA GLU A 69 1.51 1.12 30.91
C GLU A 69 0.14 0.69 30.36
N ASP A 70 -0.62 1.62 29.78
CA ASP A 70 -1.91 1.32 29.16
C ASP A 70 -1.73 0.47 27.89
N VAL A 71 -0.73 0.80 27.06
CA VAL A 71 -0.33 -0.02 25.90
C VAL A 71 0.08 -1.43 26.33
N ASN A 72 0.87 -1.57 27.41
CA ASN A 72 1.26 -2.89 27.94
C ASN A 72 0.04 -3.70 28.40
N ARG A 73 -0.92 -3.05 29.08
CA ARG A 73 -2.17 -3.69 29.52
C ARG A 73 -3.02 -4.12 28.31
N TYR A 74 -3.13 -3.27 27.30
CA TYR A 74 -3.84 -3.56 26.06
C TYR A 74 -3.22 -4.75 25.32
N ILE A 75 -1.89 -4.76 25.12
CA ILE A 75 -1.16 -5.87 24.49
C ILE A 75 -1.32 -7.16 25.29
N ARG A 76 -1.24 -7.10 26.62
CA ARG A 76 -1.45 -8.28 27.47
C ARG A 76 -2.86 -8.85 27.29
N ARG A 77 -3.89 -8.01 27.33
CA ARG A 77 -5.28 -8.43 27.07
C ARG A 77 -5.42 -9.03 25.67
N LEU A 78 -4.84 -8.41 24.65
CA LEU A 78 -4.84 -8.95 23.28
C LEU A 78 -4.24 -10.35 23.25
N ARG A 79 -3.08 -10.59 23.89
CA ARG A 79 -2.45 -11.91 23.93
C ARG A 79 -3.25 -12.95 24.72
N GLU A 80 -3.97 -12.52 25.75
CA GLU A 80 -4.83 -13.39 26.56
C GLU A 80 -6.18 -13.70 25.89
N THR A 81 -6.66 -12.80 25.02
CA THR A 81 -7.99 -12.88 24.38
C THR A 81 -7.93 -13.34 22.93
N SER A 82 -6.85 -13.06 22.21
CA SER A 82 -6.57 -13.65 20.91
C SER A 82 -6.43 -15.15 21.12
N MET A 83 -7.38 -15.93 20.59
CA MET A 83 -7.20 -17.37 20.52
C MET A 83 -5.85 -17.67 19.87
N PRO A 84 -5.12 -18.72 20.30
CA PRO A 84 -3.90 -19.14 19.63
C PRO A 84 -4.29 -19.75 18.28
N ARG A 85 -4.62 -18.91 17.30
CA ARG A 85 -4.72 -19.33 15.92
C ARG A 85 -3.31 -19.35 15.37
N THR A 86 -2.91 -20.51 14.87
CA THR A 86 -1.64 -20.62 14.17
C THR A 86 -1.68 -19.76 12.90
N TRP A 87 -0.52 -19.27 12.45
CA TRP A 87 -0.45 -18.52 11.19
C TRP A 87 -1.03 -19.31 10.01
N ASP A 88 -0.92 -20.63 10.05
CA ASP A 88 -1.49 -21.55 9.06
C ASP A 88 -3.03 -21.53 9.05
N GLU A 89 -3.69 -21.45 10.22
CA GLU A 89 -5.14 -21.35 10.32
C GLU A 89 -5.69 -20.03 9.74
N ILE A 90 -4.97 -18.93 9.96
CA ILE A 90 -5.35 -17.60 9.44
C ILE A 90 -5.27 -17.57 7.91
N ILE A 91 -4.22 -18.18 7.36
CA ILE A 91 -4.01 -18.26 5.90
C ILE A 91 -5.10 -19.12 5.26
N ALA A 92 -5.41 -20.29 5.86
CA ALA A 92 -6.43 -21.20 5.33
C ALA A 92 -7.86 -20.61 5.32
N GLU A 93 -8.20 -19.76 6.29
CA GLU A 93 -9.50 -19.06 6.33
C GLU A 93 -9.58 -17.94 5.27
N ALA A 94 -8.48 -17.21 5.06
CA ALA A 94 -8.40 -16.16 4.04
C ALA A 94 -8.51 -16.73 2.61
N GLU A 95 -8.00 -17.94 2.38
CA GLU A 95 -8.10 -18.64 1.10
C GLU A 95 -9.50 -19.24 0.85
N GLN A 96 -10.27 -19.58 1.90
CA GLN A 96 -11.62 -20.13 1.78
C GLN A 96 -12.72 -19.08 1.55
N ASN A 97 -12.45 -17.82 1.90
CA ASN A 97 -13.41 -16.71 1.78
C ASN A 97 -13.08 -15.74 0.61
N GLY A 98 -12.20 -16.15 -0.32
CA GLY A 98 -11.86 -15.43 -1.56
C GLY A 98 -12.45 -16.09 -2.80
#